data_AF-A0A255Z240-F1
#
_entry.id   AF-A0A255Z240-F1
#
_cell.length_a   1.000
_cell.length_b   1.000
_cell.length_c   1.000
_cell.angle_alpha   90.00
_cell.angle_beta   90.00
_cell.angle_gamma   90.00
#
_symmetry.space_group_name_H-M   'P 1'
#
loop_
_entity.id
_entity.type
_entity.pdbx_description
1 polymer ?
#
loop_
_entity_poly.entity_id
_entity_poly.type
_entity_poly.pdbx_seq_one_letter_code
_entity_poly.pdbx_strand_id
1 'polypeptide(L)' 'MKAHRTDLRRAARTGQFVLTSARGEKISAVEGLALSGRMAATLRQGAAQGLSGDERRAMVLETLRRK' A
#
# COMPACT_ATOMS: atom_id res chain seq x y z
N MET A 1 20.83 20.22 11.38
CA MET A 1 19.82 19.74 10.41
C MET A 1 19.63 18.23 10.61
N LYS A 2 18.42 17.75 10.93
CA LYS A 2 18.18 16.30 11.12
C LYS A 2 18.21 15.62 9.75
N ALA A 3 19.14 14.69 9.55
CA ALA A 3 19.19 13.89 8.34
C ALA A 3 17.88 13.11 8.20
N HIS A 4 17.10 13.41 7.16
CA HIS A 4 15.87 12.69 6.88
C HIS A 4 16.24 11.34 6.27
N ARG A 5 16.48 10.34 7.12
CA ARG A 5 16.75 8.96 6.69
C ARG A 5 15.51 8.42 6.00
N THR A 6 15.56 8.39 4.67
CA THR A 6 14.60 7.69 3.85
C THR A 6 14.99 6.22 3.85
N ASP A 7 14.51 5.45 4.83
CA ASP A 7 14.67 3.99 4.87
C ASP A 7 13.83 3.35 3.75
N LEU A 8 14.31 3.47 2.51
CA LEU A 8 13.81 2.72 1.38
C LEU A 8 14.36 1.30 1.53
N ARG A 9 13.50 0.37 1.89
CA ARG A 9 13.88 -1.05 1.87
C ARG A 9 14.09 -1.46 0.42
N ARG A 10 15.25 -2.05 0.12
CA ARG A 10 15.49 -2.69 -1.17
C ARG A 10 14.93 -4.10 -1.13
N ALA A 11 14.28 -4.54 -2.19
CA ALA A 11 13.91 -5.94 -2.34
C ALA A 11 15.19 -6.79 -2.39
N ALA A 12 15.33 -7.73 -1.45
CA ALA A 12 16.52 -8.58 -1.34
C ALA A 12 16.82 -9.36 -2.63
N ARG A 13 15.79 -9.64 -3.44
CA ARG A 13 15.88 -10.46 -4.65
C ARG A 13 16.19 -9.66 -5.92
N THR A 14 15.84 -8.38 -5.99
CA THR A 14 15.96 -7.57 -7.23
C THR A 14 16.76 -6.28 -7.05
N GLY A 15 17.13 -5.91 -5.83
CA GLY A 15 17.85 -4.67 -5.53
C GLY A 15 17.02 -3.39 -5.71
N GLN A 16 15.78 -3.50 -6.21
CA GLN A 16 14.90 -2.36 -6.43
C GLN A 16 14.37 -1.79 -5.12
N PHE A 17 14.17 -0.48 -5.08
CA PHE A 17 13.54 0.19 -3.95
C PHE A 17 12.05 -0.17 -3.88
N VAL A 18 11.60 -0.69 -2.73
CA VAL A 18 10.20 -1.05 -2.50
C VAL A 18 9.53 0.05 -1.69
N LEU A 19 8.48 0.63 -2.27
CA LEU A 19 7.60 1.54 -1.54
C LEU A 19 6.76 0.74 -0.55
N THR A 20 6.90 1.06 0.74
CA THR A 20 6.03 0.50 1.77
C THR A 20 4.65 1.16 1.72
N SER A 21 3.62 0.50 2.27
CA SER A 21 2.26 1.04 2.33
C SER A 21 2.22 2.45 2.92
N ALA A 22 2.94 2.69 4.03
CA ALA A 22 3.00 4.00 4.68
C ALA A 22 3.64 5.10 3.81
N ARG A 23 4.60 4.75 2.95
CA ARG A 23 5.22 5.72 2.03
C ARG A 23 4.37 5.94 0.78
N GLY A 24 3.73 4.89 0.28
CA GLY A 24 2.72 4.98 -0.77
C GLY A 24 1.56 5.89 -0.37
N GLU A 25 1.05 5.73 0.86
CA GLU A 25 -0.03 6.56 1.41
C GLU A 25 0.33 8.05 1.47
N LYS A 26 1.58 8.39 1.85
CA LYS A 26 2.06 9.78 1.83
C LYS A 26 2.13 10.37 0.42
N ILE A 27 2.53 9.58 -0.57
CA ILE A 27 2.56 10.01 -1.97
C ILE A 27 1.13 10.21 -2.47
N SER A 28 0.26 9.22 -2.26
CA SER A 28 -1.15 9.31 -2.65
C SER A 28 -1.84 10.53 -2.03
N ALA A 29 -1.58 10.85 -0.75
CA ALA A 29 -2.12 12.04 -0.11
C ALA A 29 -1.63 13.36 -0.74
N VAL A 30 -0.37 13.44 -1.13
CA VAL A 30 0.19 14.61 -1.86
C VAL A 30 -0.45 14.75 -3.24
N GLU A 31 -0.75 13.63 -3.90
CA GLU A 31 -1.39 13.59 -5.22
C GLU A 31 -2.93 13.70 -5.16
N GLY A 32 -3.52 13.92 -3.98
CA GLY A 32 -4.97 14.00 -3.79
C GLY A 32 -5.72 12.68 -3.97
N LEU A 33 -5.00 11.56 -4.04
CA LEU A 33 -5.54 10.21 -4.17
C LEU A 33 -5.86 9.64 -2.77
N ALA A 34 -7.16 9.59 -2.43
CA ALA A 34 -7.63 8.99 -1.20
C ALA A 34 -8.36 7.66 -1.47
N LEU A 35 -8.19 6.69 -0.56
CA LEU A 35 -8.97 5.47 -0.59
C LEU A 35 -10.41 5.75 -0.18
N SER A 36 -11.37 5.13 -0.87
CA SER A 36 -12.75 5.10 -0.38
C SER A 36 -12.82 4.34 0.95
N GLY A 37 -13.78 4.70 1.82
CA GLY A 37 -13.95 4.03 3.12
C GLY A 37 -14.09 2.51 3.02
N ARG A 38 -14.76 2.03 1.95
CA ARG A 38 -14.91 0.60 1.65
C ARG A 38 -13.56 -0.04 1.30
N MET A 39 -12.78 0.57 0.41
CA MET A 39 -11.45 0.06 0.04
C MET A 39 -10.51 0.01 1.25
N ALA A 40 -10.55 1.05 2.09
CA ALA A 40 -9.75 1.09 3.32
C ALA A 40 -10.13 -0.03 4.28
N ALA A 41 -11.43 -0.34 4.42
CA ALA A 41 -11.90 -1.47 5.23
C ALA A 41 -11.40 -2.82 4.68
N THR A 42 -11.51 -3.05 3.37
CA THR A 42 -11.00 -4.27 2.70
C THR A 42 -9.50 -4.45 2.92
N LEU A 43 -8.71 -3.37 2.78
CA LEU A 43 -7.27 -3.42 2.99
C LEU A 43 -6.90 -3.72 4.45
N ARG A 44 -7.60 -3.13 5.42
CA ARG A 44 -7.41 -3.43 6.85
C ARG A 44 -7.74 -4.87 7.19
N GLN A 45 -8.85 -5.39 6.66
CA GLN A 45 -9.23 -6.79 6.86
C GLN A 45 -8.18 -7.74 6.31
N GLY A 46 -7.72 -7.52 5.07
CA GLY A 46 -6.68 -8.36 4.47
C GLY A 46 -5.35 -8.28 5.22
N ALA A 47 -5.01 -7.13 5.81
CA ALA A 47 -3.84 -6.99 6.67
C ALA A 47 -3.98 -7.78 7.98
N ALA A 48 -5.15 -7.74 8.62
CA ALA A 48 -5.44 -8.52 9.83
C ALA A 48 -5.40 -10.04 9.56
N GLN A 49 -5.73 -10.46 8.34
CA GLN A 49 -5.65 -11.85 7.88
C GLN A 49 -4.24 -12.30 7.47
N GLY A 50 -3.24 -11.41 7.55
CA GLY A 50 -1.86 -11.73 7.16
C GLY A 50 -1.61 -11.79 5.65
N LEU A 51 -2.54 -11.30 4.83
CA LEU A 51 -2.39 -11.31 3.37
C LEU A 51 -1.24 -10.42 2.91
N SER A 52 -0.62 -10.80 1.81
CA SER A 52 0.37 -10.02 1.09
C SER A 52 -0.23 -8.76 0.46
N GLY A 53 0.63 -7.85 0.01
CA GLY A 53 0.20 -6.65 -0.70
C GLY A 53 -0.52 -6.96 -2.03
N ASP A 54 -0.08 -7.99 -2.74
CA ASP A 54 -0.68 -8.42 -4.01
C ASP A 54 -2.06 -9.03 -3.80
N GLU A 55 -2.23 -9.89 -2.80
CA GLU A 55 -3.52 -10.47 -2.46
C GLU A 55 -4.54 -9.40 -2.04
N ARG A 56 -4.09 -8.41 -1.25
CA ARG A 56 -4.92 -7.25 -0.90
C ARG A 56 -5.33 -6.43 -2.12
N ARG A 57 -4.43 -6.22 -3.09
CA ARG A 57 -4.75 -5.54 -4.36
C ARG A 57 -5.78 -6.34 -5.17
N ALA A 58 -5.63 -7.65 -5.26
CA ALA A 58 -6.56 -8.52 -5.97
C ALA A 58 -7.97 -8.43 -5.36
N MET A 59 -8.09 -8.44 -4.03
CA MET A 59 -9.39 -8.24 -3.34
C MET A 59 -10.06 -6.92 -3.71
N VAL A 60 -9.30 -5.82 -3.75
CA VAL A 60 -9.84 -4.50 -4.11
C VAL A 60 -10.33 -4.50 -5.57
N LEU A 61 -9.54 -5.05 -6.50
CA LEU A 61 -9.94 -5.15 -7.91
C LEU A 61 -11.20 -6.00 -8.08
N GLU A 62 -11.31 -7.09 -7.33
CA GLU A 62 -12.49 -7.95 -7.35
C GLU A 62 -13.74 -7.23 -6.84
N THR A 63 -13.61 -6.41 -5.78
CA THR A 63 -14.74 -5.58 -5.32
C THR A 63 -15.16 -4.50 -6.31
N LEU A 64 -14.26 -4.02 -7.18
CA LEU A 64 -14.59 -3.07 -8.24
C LEU A 64 -15.30 -3.74 -9.42
N ARG A 65 -14.95 -4.99 -9.74
CA ARG A 65 -15.59 -5.77 -10.81
C ARG A 65 -17.04 -6.17 -10.53
N ARG A 66 -17.41 -6.26 -9.25
CA ARG A 66 -18.75 -6.68 -8.81
C ARG A 66 -19.75 -5.53 -8.68
N LYS A 67 -19.38 -4.34 -9.16
CA LYS A 67 -20.16 -3.11 -9.06
C LYS A 67 -20.63 -2.69 -10.44
#